data_AF-A0A920NUF6-F1
#
_entry.id   AF-A0A920NUF6-F1
#
_cell.length_a   1.000
_cell.length_b   1.000
_cell.length_c   1.000
_cell.angle_alpha   90.00
_cell.angle_beta   90.00
_cell.angle_gamma   90.00
#
_symmetry.space_group_name_H-M   'P 1'
#
loop_
_entity.id
_entity.type
_entity.pdbx_description
1 polymer ?
#
loop_
_entity_poly.entity_id
_entity_poly.type
_entity_poly.pdbx_seq_one_letter_code
_entity_poly.pdbx_strand_id
1 'polypeptide(L)'
;MAWVVESLKTKRYVAAAALGLIAWTLGILSALSFNLLSDFTPIGDRNFFDSMDFFSNQILLPLGGIFIAIFVGWIMKRENVLEELEIKEGWVLKVWYFLLKFLSPVLVGVVFVAAVFFGVT
;
A
#
# COMPACT_ATOMS: atom_id res chain seq x y z
N MET A 1 -8.18 -3.76 -10.94
CA MET A 1 -9.18 -4.36 -11.86
C MET A 1 -10.58 -4.38 -11.26
N ALA A 2 -10.82 -5.15 -10.19
CA ALA A 2 -12.15 -5.26 -9.57
C ALA A 2 -12.72 -3.90 -9.13
N TRP A 3 -11.94 -3.11 -8.38
CA TRP A 3 -12.35 -1.77 -7.94
C TRP A 3 -12.72 -0.82 -9.09
N VAL A 4 -11.98 -0.86 -10.22
CA VAL A 4 -12.24 -0.01 -11.39
C VAL A 4 -13.54 -0.40 -12.08
N VAL A 5 -13.79 -1.70 -12.21
CA VAL A 5 -15.04 -2.24 -12.78
C VAL A 5 -16.23 -1.84 -11.93
N GLU A 6 -16.10 -1.91 -10.61
CA GLU A 6 -17.16 -1.59 -9.65
C GLU A 6 -17.41 -0.08 -9.54
N SER A 7 -16.35 0.72 -9.43
CA SER A 7 -16.45 2.18 -9.25
C SER A 7 -16.87 2.90 -10.53
N LEU A 8 -16.40 2.45 -11.70
CA LEU A 8 -16.73 3.07 -12.99
C LEU A 8 -17.86 2.34 -13.73
N LYS A 9 -18.43 1.27 -13.16
CA LYS A 9 -19.45 0.40 -13.80
C LYS A 9 -19.08 -0.04 -15.22
N THR A 10 -17.80 -0.34 -15.46
CA THR A 10 -17.28 -0.70 -16.79
C THR A 10 -17.22 -2.21 -16.99
N LYS A 11 -17.20 -2.67 -18.25
CA LYS A 11 -17.01 -4.10 -18.55
C LYS A 11 -15.57 -4.51 -18.23
N ARG A 12 -15.38 -5.74 -17.70
CA ARG A 12 -14.09 -6.28 -17.25
C ARG A 12 -12.96 -6.12 -18.28
N TYR A 13 -13.24 -6.40 -19.56
CA TYR A 13 -12.23 -6.30 -20.62
C TYR A 13 -11.78 -4.86 -20.89
N VAL A 14 -12.67 -3.86 -20.75
CA VAL A 14 -12.34 -2.44 -20.92
C VAL A 14 -11.46 -1.98 -19.77
N ALA A 15 -11.81 -2.34 -18.53
CA ALA A 15 -11.00 -2.03 -17.36
C ALA A 15 -9.61 -2.69 -17.45
N ALA A 16 -9.53 -3.92 -17.94
CA ALA A 16 -8.28 -4.63 -18.16
C ALA A 16 -7.41 -3.97 -19.23
N ALA A 17 -7.99 -3.66 -20.38
CA ALA A 17 -7.27 -2.99 -21.47
C ALA A 17 -6.78 -1.60 -21.04
N ALA A 18 -7.61 -0.82 -20.34
CA ALA A 18 -7.24 0.51 -19.86
C ALA A 18 -6.09 0.46 -18.84
N LEU A 19 -6.19 -0.39 -17.82
CA LEU A 19 -5.11 -0.58 -16.84
C LEU A 19 -3.84 -1.13 -17.48
N GLY A 20 -3.98 -2.07 -18.42
CA GLY A 20 -2.85 -2.63 -19.16
C GLY A 20 -2.13 -1.58 -20.01
N LEU A 21 -2.87 -0.71 -20.71
CA LEU A 21 -2.29 0.40 -21.47
C LEU A 21 -1.57 1.40 -20.57
N ILE A 22 -2.13 1.74 -19.41
CA ILE A 22 -1.49 2.62 -18.43
C ILE A 22 -0.20 1.99 -17.89
N ALA A 23 -0.25 0.71 -17.50
CA ALA A 23 0.94 0.01 -17.02
C ALA A 23 2.02 -0.08 -18.10
N TRP A 24 1.62 -0.30 -19.35
CA TRP A 24 2.54 -0.38 -20.49
C TRP A 24 3.22 0.96 -20.78
N THR A 25 2.48 2.07 -20.79
CA THR A 25 3.08 3.40 -20.99
C THR A 25 3.99 3.81 -19.84
N LEU A 26 3.62 3.52 -18.60
CA LEU A 26 4.48 3.73 -17.43
C LEU A 26 5.75 2.87 -17.49
N GLY A 27 5.66 1.63 -17.97
CA GLY A 27 6.83 0.77 -18.19
C GLY A 27 7.80 1.33 -19.22
N ILE A 28 7.30 1.91 -20.32
CA ILE A 28 8.13 2.60 -21.32
C ILE A 28 8.80 3.83 -20.72
N LEU A 29 8.06 4.64 -19.95
CA LEU A 29 8.62 5.81 -19.26
C LEU A 29 9.69 5.42 -18.24
N SER A 30 9.49 4.33 -17.50
CA SER A 30 10.49 3.75 -16.61
C SER A 30 11.75 3.33 -17.38
N ALA A 31 11.60 2.58 -18.48
CA ALA A 31 12.74 2.16 -19.30
C ALA A 31 13.52 3.35 -19.88
N LEU A 32 12.81 4.43 -20.26
CA LEU A 32 13.41 5.65 -20.81
C LEU A 32 14.14 6.48 -19.74
N SER A 33 13.72 6.38 -18.47
CA SER A 33 14.36 7.07 -17.33
C SER A 33 15.79 6.63 -17.06
N PHE A 34 16.16 5.41 -17.49
CA PHE A 34 17.54 4.92 -17.40
C PHE A 34 18.49 5.50 -18.46
N ASN A 35 17.97 6.19 -19.48
CA ASN A 35 18.78 6.64 -20.63
C ASN A 35 18.58 8.15 -20.90
N LEU A 36 17.46 8.53 -21.53
CA LEU A 36 17.18 9.90 -22.00
C LEU A 36 16.63 10.84 -20.92
N LEU A 37 15.97 10.29 -19.91
CA LEU A 37 15.33 11.04 -18.82
C LEU A 37 16.13 10.94 -17.50
N SER A 38 17.40 10.52 -17.55
CA SER A 38 18.24 10.38 -16.36
C SER A 38 18.54 11.72 -15.68
N ASP A 39 18.65 12.80 -16.45
CA ASP A 39 18.82 14.18 -15.94
C ASP A 39 17.52 14.80 -15.41
N PHE A 40 16.36 14.17 -15.63
CA PHE A 40 15.09 14.67 -15.14
C PHE A 40 14.78 14.04 -13.78
N THR A 41 15.24 14.71 -12.71
CA THR A 41 15.13 14.24 -11.33
C THR A 41 14.07 15.04 -10.56
N PRO A 42 12.81 14.58 -10.52
CA PRO A 42 11.74 15.28 -9.82
C PRO A 42 11.82 15.16 -8.28
N ILE A 43 12.58 14.20 -7.74
CA ILE A 43 12.76 13.99 -6.29
C ILE A 43 14.24 13.70 -6.00
N GLY A 44 15.02 14.73 -5.65
CA GLY A 44 16.44 14.58 -5.31
C GLY A 44 17.31 14.13 -6.49
N ASP A 45 18.20 13.15 -6.29
CA ASP A 45 19.06 12.53 -7.32
C ASP A 45 18.43 11.29 -7.97
N ARG A 46 17.11 11.10 -7.83
CA ARG A 46 16.41 9.90 -8.34
C ARG A 46 15.81 10.15 -9.71
N ASN A 47 16.04 9.22 -10.64
CA ASN A 47 15.36 9.21 -11.92
C ASN A 47 13.84 9.00 -11.70
N PHE A 48 13.06 9.13 -12.78
CA PHE A 48 11.60 9.00 -12.73
C PHE A 48 11.14 7.64 -12.16
N PHE A 49 11.81 6.54 -12.49
CA PHE A 49 11.47 5.22 -11.98
C PHE A 49 11.73 5.10 -10.48
N ASP A 50 12.91 5.52 -10.01
CA ASP A 50 13.30 5.46 -8.60
C ASP A 50 12.41 6.36 -7.72
N SER A 51 11.96 7.49 -8.26
CA SER A 51 10.97 8.36 -7.61
C SER A 51 9.62 7.67 -7.45
N MET A 52 9.17 6.93 -8.47
CA MET A 52 7.91 6.19 -8.45
C MET A 52 7.98 4.94 -7.56
N ASP A 53 9.14 4.28 -7.53
CA ASP A 53 9.42 3.16 -6.62
C ASP A 53 9.40 3.64 -5.16
N PHE A 54 10.08 4.75 -4.86
CA PHE A 54 10.04 5.35 -3.53
C PHE A 54 8.60 5.69 -3.10
N PHE A 55 7.82 6.31 -3.99
CA PHE A 55 6.43 6.63 -3.70
C PHE A 55 5.58 5.37 -3.42
N SER A 56 5.77 4.29 -4.19
CA SER A 56 4.97 3.07 -3.99
C SER A 56 5.44 2.25 -2.80
N ASN A 57 6.72 1.92 -2.73
CA ASN A 57 7.25 0.99 -1.74
C ASN A 57 7.46 1.64 -0.37
N GLN A 58 7.91 2.89 -0.34
CA GLN A 58 8.26 3.55 0.92
C GLN A 58 7.12 4.39 1.49
N ILE A 59 6.19 4.86 0.65
CA ILE A 59 5.03 5.66 1.09
C ILE A 59 3.74 4.85 1.06
N LEU A 60 3.31 4.33 -0.10
CA LEU A 60 2.00 3.69 -0.22
C LEU A 60 1.89 2.40 0.61
N LEU A 61 2.91 1.54 0.63
CA LEU A 61 2.85 0.28 1.38
C LEU A 61 2.71 0.49 2.91
N PRO A 62 3.58 1.27 3.59
CA PRO A 62 3.43 1.45 5.03
C PRO A 62 2.17 2.27 5.36
N LEU A 63 1.81 3.26 4.54
CA LEU A 63 0.59 4.05 4.73
C LEU A 63 -0.68 3.18 4.62
N GLY A 64 -0.73 2.28 3.64
CA GLY A 64 -1.79 1.27 3.52
C GLY A 64 -1.82 0.35 4.75
N GLY A 65 -0.65 -0.09 5.24
CA GLY A 65 -0.53 -0.88 6.46
C GLY A 65 -1.08 -0.16 7.70
N ILE A 66 -0.81 1.15 7.86
CA ILE A 66 -1.33 1.96 8.97
C ILE A 66 -2.86 2.05 8.87
N PHE A 67 -3.40 2.34 7.68
CA PHE A 67 -4.85 2.41 7.51
C PHE A 67 -5.54 1.08 7.81
N ILE A 68 -4.98 -0.04 7.36
CA ILE A 68 -5.50 -1.37 7.67
C ILE A 68 -5.40 -1.66 9.18
N ALA A 69 -4.27 -1.36 9.81
CA ALA A 69 -4.06 -1.59 11.24
C ALA A 69 -5.02 -0.76 12.10
N ILE A 70 -5.24 0.51 11.77
CA ILE A 70 -6.22 1.38 12.44
C ILE A 70 -7.63 0.83 12.21
N PHE A 71 -7.97 0.45 10.97
CA PHE A 71 -9.28 -0.09 10.64
C PHE A 71 -9.58 -1.35 11.47
N VAL A 72 -8.67 -2.32 11.49
CA VAL A 72 -8.84 -3.58 12.23
C VAL A 72 -8.83 -3.35 13.75
N GLY A 73 -7.93 -2.50 14.26
CA GLY A 73 -7.76 -2.30 15.70
C GLY A 73 -8.80 -1.38 16.36
N TRP A 74 -9.37 -0.43 15.61
CA TRP A 74 -10.18 0.65 16.17
C TRP A 74 -11.58 0.77 15.55
N ILE A 75 -11.76 0.40 14.28
CA ILE A 75 -13.06 0.51 13.59
C ILE A 75 -13.81 -0.83 13.58
N MET A 76 -13.09 -1.94 13.43
CA MET A 76 -13.70 -3.27 13.33
C MET A 76 -14.23 -3.74 14.69
N LYS A 77 -15.51 -4.12 14.73
CA LYS A 77 -16.14 -4.69 15.92
C LYS A 77 -15.57 -6.07 16.21
N ARG A 78 -15.40 -6.38 17.50
CA ARG A 78 -14.88 -7.68 17.97
C ARG A 78 -15.75 -8.85 17.51
N GLU A 79 -17.07 -8.66 17.45
CA GLU A 79 -17.99 -9.70 17.01
C GLU A 79 -17.69 -10.15 15.57
N ASN A 80 -17.49 -9.20 14.66
CA ASN A 80 -17.16 -9.49 13.26
C ASN A 80 -15.82 -10.25 13.15
N VAL A 81 -14.84 -9.91 13.97
CA VAL A 81 -13.53 -10.57 13.94
C VAL A 81 -13.60 -12.01 14.46
N LEU A 82 -14.45 -12.26 15.47
CA LEU A 82 -14.70 -13.60 16.00
C LEU A 82 -15.44 -14.48 14.99
N GLU A 83 -16.42 -13.90 14.29
CA GLU A 83 -17.21 -14.57 13.26
C GLU A 83 -16.36 -14.90 12.03
N GLU A 84 -15.54 -13.96 11.54
CA GLU A 84 -14.70 -14.17 10.35
C GLU A 84 -13.54 -15.15 10.58
N LEU A 85 -13.00 -15.19 11.80
CA LEU A 85 -11.88 -16.08 12.14
C LEU A 85 -12.34 -17.46 12.63
N GLU A 86 -13.63 -17.64 12.92
CA GLU A 86 -14.21 -18.86 13.51
C GLU A 86 -13.51 -19.30 14.82
N ILE A 87 -12.93 -18.35 15.58
CA ILE A 87 -12.18 -18.65 16.81
C ILE A 87 -13.09 -18.48 18.04
N LYS A 88 -13.09 -19.46 18.95
CA LYS A 88 -13.77 -19.36 20.24
C LYS A 88 -13.12 -18.30 21.14
N GLU A 89 -13.94 -17.53 21.86
CA GLU A 89 -13.44 -16.54 22.82
C GLU A 89 -12.45 -17.18 23.81
N GLY A 90 -11.24 -16.64 23.85
CA GLY A 90 -10.15 -17.15 24.68
C GLY A 90 -9.09 -16.09 24.94
N TRP A 91 -8.18 -16.37 25.88
CA TRP A 91 -7.10 -15.44 26.24
C TRP A 91 -6.19 -15.11 25.05
N VAL A 92 -5.98 -16.07 24.15
CA VAL A 92 -5.19 -15.92 22.92
C VAL A 92 -5.77 -14.84 22.02
N LEU A 93 -7.10 -14.80 21.88
CA LEU A 93 -7.77 -13.81 21.05
C LEU A 93 -7.72 -12.41 21.67
N LYS A 94 -7.79 -12.29 23.00
CA LYS A 94 -7.56 -11.00 23.68
C LYS A 94 -6.15 -10.48 23.46
N VAL A 95 -5.13 -11.35 23.56
CA VAL A 95 -3.72 -10.99 23.32
C VAL A 95 -3.51 -10.63 21.86
N TRP A 96 -3.99 -11.45 20.92
CA TRP A 96 -3.89 -11.19 19.49
C TRP A 96 -4.57 -9.86 19.10
N TYR A 97 -5.77 -9.59 19.62
CA TYR A 97 -6.46 -8.33 19.36
C TYR A 97 -5.71 -7.13 19.97
N PHE A 98 -5.09 -7.29 21.14
CA PHE A 98 -4.26 -6.25 21.74
C PHE A 98 -3.01 -5.96 20.90
N LEU A 99 -2.34 -7.02 20.40
CA LEU A 99 -1.21 -6.90 19.48
C LEU A 99 -1.63 -6.18 18.19
N LEU A 100 -2.78 -6.52 17.62
CA LEU A 100 -3.26 -5.82 16.42
C LEU A 100 -3.64 -4.37 16.67
N LYS A 101 -4.24 -4.06 17.83
CA LYS A 101 -4.70 -2.69 18.14
C LYS A 101 -3.56 -1.74 18.50
N PHE A 102 -2.51 -2.24 19.18
CA PHE A 102 -1.41 -1.42 19.68
C PHE A 102 -0.09 -1.70 18.99
N LEU A 103 0.33 -2.97 18.89
CA LEU A 103 1.65 -3.30 18.36
C LEU A 103 1.74 -3.08 16.83
N SER A 104 0.72 -3.51 16.08
CA SER A 104 0.70 -3.38 14.62
C SER A 104 0.80 -1.92 14.15
N PRO A 105 -0.05 -0.97 14.58
CA PRO A 105 0.05 0.42 14.11
C PRO A 105 1.35 1.10 14.57
N VAL A 106 1.89 0.73 15.75
CA VAL A 106 3.18 1.26 16.23
C VAL A 106 4.33 0.77 15.35
N LEU A 107 4.41 -0.53 15.06
CA LEU A 107 5.47 -1.09 14.22
C LEU A 107 5.43 -0.53 12.80
N VAL A 108 4.23 -0.45 12.18
CA VAL A 108 4.10 0.12 10.84
C VAL A 108 4.41 1.62 10.84
N GLY A 109 4.04 2.35 11.89
CA GLY A 109 4.41 3.75 12.07
C GLY A 109 5.92 3.95 12.15
N VAL A 110 6.64 3.10 12.89
CA VAL A 110 8.10 3.12 12.98
C VAL A 110 8.73 2.83 11.60
N VAL A 111 8.23 1.83 10.89
CA VAL A 111 8.71 1.51 9.53
C VAL A 111 8.46 2.67 8.57
N PHE A 112 7.32 3.35 8.64
CA PHE A 112 7.03 4.52 7.81
C PHE A 112 8.00 5.68 8.10
N VAL A 113 8.23 6.01 9.37
CA VAL A 113 9.19 7.07 9.75
C VAL A 113 10.60 6.71 9.29
N ALA A 114 11.02 5.45 9.49
CA ALA A 114 12.31 4.96 9.02
C ALA A 114 12.41 5.02 7.49
N ALA A 115 11.38 4.58 6.77
CA ALA A 115 11.35 4.56 5.30
C ALA A 115 11.41 5.98 4.71
N VAL A 116 10.74 6.96 5.33
CA VAL A 116 10.83 8.37 4.92
C VAL A 116 12.17 8.96 5.29
N PHE A 117 12.71 8.69 6.47
CA PHE A 117 13.99 9.28 6.91
C PHE A 117 15.18 8.68 6.14
N PHE A 118 15.34 7.35 6.11
CA PHE A 118 16.40 6.67 5.37
C PHE A 118 16.19 6.66 3.86
N GLY A 119 14.96 6.82 3.40
CA GLY A 119 14.65 6.86 1.99
C GLY A 119 14.61 8.28 1.42
N VAL A 120 14.82 9.34 2.19
CA VAL A 120 14.99 10.72 1.64
C VAL A 120 16.45 11.19 1.76
N THR A 121 17.21 10.65 2.71
CA THR A 121 18.65 10.90 2.90
C THR A 121 19.49 9.94 2.07
#